data_AF-A0A537N470-F1
#
_entry.id   AF-A0A537N470-F1
#
_cell.length_a   1.000
_cell.length_b   1.000
_cell.length_c   1.000
_cell.angle_alpha   90.00
_cell.angle_beta   90.00
_cell.angle_gamma   90.00
#
_symmetry.space_group_name_H-M   'P 1'
#
loop_
_entity.id
_entity.type
_entity.pdbx_description
1 polymer ?
#
loop_
_entity_poly.entity_id
_entity_poly.type
_entity_poly.pdbx_seq_one_letter_code
_entity_poly.pdbx_strand_id
1 'polypeptide(L)'
;MASNGALYGIIGALGAVVVAGGLYIAKQNGAFDSSTISTMTAPATVPVPPPAPAPAPAPQTTAPKPAPVPPPPPTAQLNQLQLLVADARRAITRGDFAAADRALVQAERIDPRSAEVSAARRDLRDAERQANRGDRRIDGLVAEARAAIARHDYVAADRLLGQAEQIDARDRDVLQARSELNTARQAGRDNRRVDTLVAEARGAIARHDFAAADRLLVQAEQIDARDRTIQQARAELANARLQGDRENQRVDTLVAQARAAIARHDYAAADRLLDQAENIDARDRDVQQARAELNAVQRPRR
;
A
#
# COMPACT_ATOMS: atom_id res chain seq x y z
N MET A 1 -49.16 -9.74 -14.55
CA MET A 1 -48.82 -11.05 -13.96
C MET A 1 -47.66 -10.85 -13.02
N ALA A 2 -47.97 -10.88 -11.72
CA ALA A 2 -47.03 -10.75 -10.63
C ALA A 2 -46.50 -12.14 -10.26
N SER A 3 -45.25 -12.23 -9.85
CA SER A 3 -44.75 -13.35 -9.05
C SER A 3 -43.72 -12.79 -8.06
N ASN A 4 -44.27 -12.39 -6.92
CA ASN A 4 -43.58 -12.32 -5.63
C ASN A 4 -43.56 -13.73 -5.03
N GLY A 5 -42.51 -14.04 -4.25
CA GLY A 5 -42.53 -15.12 -3.26
C GLY A 5 -41.12 -15.72 -3.06
N ALA A 6 -40.31 -15.29 -2.07
CA ALA A 6 -40.42 -15.62 -0.64
C ALA A 6 -40.14 -17.12 -0.39
N LEU A 7 -39.37 -17.60 0.60
CA LEU A 7 -38.80 -17.05 1.84
C LEU A 7 -38.01 -18.24 2.48
N TYR A 8 -36.81 -17.99 3.07
CA TYR A 8 -36.24 -18.52 4.34
C TYR A 8 -36.07 -20.05 4.52
N GLY A 9 -35.09 -20.63 5.23
CA GLY A 9 -33.97 -20.25 6.12
C GLY A 9 -33.13 -21.56 6.31
N ILE A 10 -32.02 -21.72 7.04
CA ILE A 10 -31.69 -21.41 8.44
C ILE A 10 -30.19 -21.81 8.65
N ILE A 11 -29.40 -20.88 9.21
CA ILE A 11 -28.48 -20.93 10.39
C ILE A 11 -27.48 -22.10 10.62
N GLY A 12 -26.23 -21.70 10.91
CA GLY A 12 -25.25 -22.35 11.84
C GLY A 12 -23.97 -22.82 11.13
N ALA A 13 -22.72 -22.48 11.48
CA ALA A 13 -22.06 -22.15 12.75
C ALA A 13 -20.81 -21.27 12.45
N LEU A 14 -20.59 -20.14 13.13
CA LEU A 14 -19.82 -19.94 14.38
C LEU A 14 -18.32 -20.27 14.29
N GLY A 15 -17.50 -19.20 14.38
CA GLY A 15 -16.05 -19.26 14.50
C GLY A 15 -15.43 -17.87 14.63
N ALA A 16 -15.89 -17.08 15.60
CA ALA A 16 -15.28 -15.81 15.98
C ALA A 16 -14.08 -16.06 16.91
N VAL A 17 -12.91 -15.54 16.57
CA VAL A 17 -11.80 -15.39 17.52
C VAL A 17 -11.68 -13.91 17.87
N VAL A 18 -12.19 -13.60 19.06
CA VAL A 18 -11.95 -12.38 19.81
C VAL A 18 -10.65 -12.60 20.60
N VAL A 19 -9.65 -11.75 20.38
CA VAL A 19 -8.60 -11.50 21.39
C VAL A 19 -8.84 -10.10 21.93
N ALA A 20 -9.36 -10.08 23.15
CA ALA A 20 -9.59 -8.91 23.97
C ALA A 20 -8.33 -8.55 24.77
N GLY A 21 -8.21 -7.26 25.07
CA GLY A 21 -7.37 -6.69 26.12
C GLY A 21 -6.75 -5.37 25.66
N GLY A 22 -7.12 -4.19 26.14
CA GLY A 22 -8.11 -3.79 27.13
C GLY A 22 -8.01 -2.27 27.24
N LEU A 23 -9.13 -1.57 27.07
CA LEU A 23 -9.30 -0.13 27.26
C LEU A 23 -9.78 0.09 28.71
N TYR A 24 -9.18 1.02 29.45
CA TYR A 24 -9.78 1.53 30.69
C TYR A 24 -10.12 3.01 30.52
N ILE A 25 -11.42 3.32 30.66
CA ILE A 25 -12.02 4.64 30.51
C ILE A 25 -12.11 5.33 31.89
N ALA A 26 -11.58 6.54 31.92
CA ALA A 26 -12.06 7.81 32.51
C ALA A 26 -13.00 7.89 33.73
N LYS A 27 -12.85 9.07 34.39
CA LYS A 27 -13.81 9.86 35.20
C LYS A 27 -14.04 9.36 36.64
N GLN A 28 -14.20 10.17 37.69
CA GLN A 28 -14.69 11.55 37.79
C GLN A 28 -14.42 12.12 39.20
N ASN A 29 -14.21 13.43 39.26
CA ASN A 29 -14.74 14.43 40.22
C ASN A 29 -14.56 14.30 41.74
N GLY A 30 -13.90 15.34 42.27
CA GLY A 30 -14.33 16.15 43.43
C GLY A 30 -13.90 15.63 44.80
N ALA A 31 -13.76 16.43 45.84
CA ALA A 31 -13.74 17.88 46.04
C ALA A 31 -13.47 18.06 47.55
N PHE A 32 -12.75 19.12 47.96
CA PHE A 32 -12.68 19.59 49.36
C PHE A 32 -12.05 18.58 50.35
N ASP A 33 -11.47 18.90 51.49
CA ASP A 33 -11.11 20.11 52.19
C ASP A 33 -10.15 19.64 53.32
N SER A 34 -9.40 20.58 53.88
CA SER A 34 -9.11 20.66 55.32
C SER A 34 -8.50 19.45 56.05
N SER A 35 -7.27 19.70 56.49
CA SER A 35 -6.83 19.53 57.87
C SER A 35 -6.22 18.20 58.31
N THR A 36 -5.07 18.41 58.98
CA THR A 36 -4.65 17.78 60.24
C THR A 36 -3.98 16.39 60.23
N ILE A 37 -2.74 16.45 60.76
CA ILE A 37 -2.14 15.58 61.80
C ILE A 37 -1.23 14.43 61.33
N SER A 38 0.07 14.67 61.62
CA SER A 38 1.05 13.76 62.27
C SER A 38 1.42 12.45 61.56
N THR A 39 2.62 11.87 61.68
CA THR A 39 3.90 12.09 62.37
C THR A 39 4.75 10.90 61.91
N MET A 40 6.05 11.06 61.68
CA MET A 40 7.06 10.02 61.98
C MET A 40 8.46 10.60 61.71
N THR A 41 9.10 11.15 62.75
CA THR A 41 10.18 10.57 63.58
C THR A 41 11.59 10.78 63.01
N ALA A 42 12.39 11.48 63.81
CA ALA A 42 13.81 11.80 63.64
C ALA A 42 14.74 10.59 63.80
N PRO A 43 16.05 10.78 63.55
CA PRO A 43 16.97 10.68 64.68
C PRO A 43 17.91 11.88 64.83
N ALA A 44 18.33 12.08 66.09
CA ALA A 44 19.02 13.24 66.63
C ALA A 44 20.55 13.15 66.54
N THR A 45 21.20 14.32 66.48
CA THR A 45 22.61 14.49 66.89
C THR A 45 22.78 15.75 67.75
N VAL A 46 23.14 15.48 69.01
CA VAL A 46 23.92 16.19 70.05
C VAL A 46 24.14 17.73 69.95
N PRO A 47 23.93 18.49 71.06
CA PRO A 47 24.03 19.95 71.11
C PRO A 47 25.44 20.48 71.43
N VAL A 48 25.80 21.63 70.85
CA VAL A 48 26.96 22.47 71.22
C VAL A 48 26.44 23.75 71.91
N PRO A 49 27.03 24.19 73.04
CA PRO A 49 26.59 25.36 73.81
C PRO A 49 26.97 26.71 73.14
N PRO A 50 26.30 27.83 73.54
CA PRO A 50 26.22 29.07 72.76
C PRO A 50 27.36 30.07 73.07
N PRO A 51 27.85 30.85 72.09
CA PRO A 51 28.53 32.11 72.34
C PRO A 51 27.52 33.24 72.63
N ALA A 52 27.89 34.11 73.56
CA ALA A 52 27.10 35.19 74.14
C ALA A 52 26.62 36.27 73.12
N PRO A 53 25.58 37.06 73.48
CA PRO A 53 24.91 37.98 72.58
C PRO A 53 25.70 39.27 72.35
N ALA A 54 25.86 39.66 71.09
CA ALA A 54 26.27 41.00 70.69
C ALA A 54 25.03 41.85 70.29
N PRO A 55 25.07 43.17 70.46
CA PRO A 55 23.88 44.02 70.61
C PRO A 55 23.15 44.30 69.29
N ALA A 56 21.82 44.42 69.34
CA ALA A 56 21.01 45.12 68.35
C ALA A 56 20.82 46.59 68.77
N PRO A 57 20.33 47.51 67.93
CA PRO A 57 20.47 47.67 66.47
C PRO A 57 20.88 49.12 66.08
N ALA A 58 21.41 49.33 64.88
CA ALA A 58 21.35 50.63 64.20
C ALA A 58 20.42 50.53 62.99
N PRO A 59 19.47 51.46 62.79
CA PRO A 59 18.45 51.37 61.74
C PRO A 59 19.08 51.49 60.35
N GLN A 60 18.99 50.42 59.56
CA GLN A 60 19.26 50.48 58.12
C GLN A 60 17.98 50.92 57.40
N THR A 61 18.09 52.08 56.79
CA THR A 61 17.10 52.68 55.90
C THR A 61 16.77 51.75 54.73
N THR A 62 15.49 51.48 54.54
CA THR A 62 14.96 50.74 53.39
C THR A 62 15.28 51.47 52.09
N ALA A 63 15.95 50.78 51.16
CA ALA A 63 16.14 51.23 49.79
C ALA A 63 14.76 51.39 49.09
N PRO A 64 14.57 52.41 48.21
CA PRO A 64 13.29 52.64 47.55
C PRO A 64 12.94 51.52 46.57
N LYS A 65 11.70 51.03 46.66
CA LYS A 65 11.04 50.23 45.64
C LYS A 65 11.18 50.91 44.27
N PRO A 66 11.67 50.23 43.21
CA PRO A 66 11.67 50.77 41.86
C PRO A 66 10.25 51.21 41.48
N ALA A 67 10.12 52.45 41.02
CA ALA A 67 8.86 53.00 40.58
C ALA A 67 8.26 52.12 39.46
N PRO A 68 6.92 51.98 39.39
CA PRO A 68 6.26 51.36 38.24
C PRO A 68 6.70 52.07 36.97
N VAL A 69 7.17 51.32 35.98
CA VAL A 69 7.43 51.86 34.64
C VAL A 69 6.13 52.52 34.16
N PRO A 70 6.14 53.82 33.79
CA PRO A 70 4.93 54.50 33.33
C PRO A 70 4.36 53.79 32.10
N PRO A 71 3.02 53.69 31.97
CA PRO A 71 2.41 53.11 30.78
C PRO A 71 2.92 53.86 29.53
N PRO A 72 3.23 53.13 28.44
CA PRO A 72 3.72 53.76 27.22
C PRO A 72 2.70 54.78 26.71
N PRO A 73 3.15 55.85 26.03
CA PRO A 73 2.26 56.87 25.52
C PRO A 73 1.20 56.25 24.59
N PRO A 74 -0.04 56.78 24.55
CA PRO A 74 -1.16 56.22 23.79
C PRO A 74 -0.85 55.93 22.31
N THR A 75 0.06 56.71 21.71
CA THR A 75 0.54 56.55 20.33
C THR A 75 1.41 55.30 20.12
N ALA A 76 2.21 54.89 21.12
CA ALA A 76 3.03 53.68 21.01
C ALA A 76 2.18 52.41 21.09
N GLN A 77 1.12 52.43 21.91
CA GLN A 77 0.15 51.33 22.02
C GLN A 77 -0.65 51.15 20.71
N LEU A 78 -1.06 52.26 20.08
CA LEU A 78 -1.73 52.26 18.78
C LEU A 78 -0.85 51.68 17.66
N ASN A 79 0.42 52.09 17.57
CA ASN A 79 1.37 51.55 16.59
C ASN A 79 1.62 50.05 16.80
N GLN A 80 1.72 49.61 18.06
CA GLN A 80 1.91 48.21 18.41
C GLN A 80 0.69 47.35 18.05
N LEU A 81 -0.52 47.86 18.28
CA LEU A 81 -1.75 47.21 17.89
C LEU A 81 -1.84 47.01 16.37
N GLN A 82 -1.53 48.05 15.59
CA GLN A 82 -1.52 47.98 14.12
C GLN A 82 -0.53 46.93 13.60
N LEU A 83 0.66 46.86 14.20
CA LEU A 83 1.67 45.85 13.86
C LEU A 83 1.15 44.43 14.11
N LEU A 84 0.55 44.18 15.28
CA LEU A 84 0.01 42.87 15.65
C LEU A 84 -1.13 42.42 14.72
N VAL A 85 -2.01 43.34 14.32
CA VAL A 85 -3.09 43.04 13.35
C VAL A 85 -2.49 42.75 11.97
N ALA A 86 -1.46 43.49 11.54
CA ALA A 86 -0.78 43.23 10.27
C ALA A 86 -0.07 41.87 10.27
N ASP A 87 0.61 41.51 11.36
CA ASP A 87 1.25 40.21 11.53
C ASP A 87 0.24 39.08 11.56
N ALA A 88 -0.90 39.26 12.24
CA ALA A 88 -2.00 38.31 12.23
C ALA A 88 -2.52 38.08 10.81
N ARG A 89 -2.75 39.14 10.03
CA ARG A 89 -3.20 39.02 8.62
C ARG A 89 -2.18 38.29 7.75
N ARG A 90 -0.88 38.59 7.90
CA ARG A 90 0.19 37.86 7.20
C ARG A 90 0.24 36.39 7.61
N ALA A 91 -0.01 36.08 8.88
CA ALA A 91 -0.09 34.70 9.35
C ALA A 91 -1.32 33.97 8.77
N ILE A 92 -2.48 34.61 8.71
CA ILE A 92 -3.70 34.07 8.04
C ILE A 92 -3.42 33.76 6.57
N THR A 93 -2.81 34.69 5.81
CA THR A 93 -2.46 34.46 4.40
C THR A 93 -1.49 33.29 4.21
N ARG A 94 -0.62 33.04 5.20
CA ARG A 94 0.31 31.90 5.19
C ARG A 94 -0.31 30.59 5.70
N GLY A 95 -1.55 30.62 6.19
CA GLY A 95 -2.19 29.46 6.84
C GLY A 95 -1.68 29.16 8.24
N ASP A 96 -0.86 30.03 8.85
CA ASP A 96 -0.38 29.86 10.23
C ASP A 96 -1.41 30.45 11.21
N PHE A 97 -2.52 29.73 11.36
CA PHE A 97 -3.65 30.14 12.20
C PHE A 97 -3.26 30.27 13.67
N ALA A 98 -2.30 29.47 14.15
CA ALA A 98 -1.81 29.53 15.53
C ALA A 98 -0.97 30.79 15.81
N ALA A 99 -0.14 31.24 14.86
CA ALA A 99 0.54 32.53 14.98
C ALA A 99 -0.44 33.70 14.86
N ALA A 100 -1.43 33.59 13.96
CA ALA A 100 -2.48 34.60 13.82
C ALA A 100 -3.29 34.79 15.10
N ASP A 101 -3.74 33.68 15.73
CA ASP A 101 -4.48 33.72 16.98
C ASP A 101 -3.67 34.38 18.11
N ARG A 102 -2.39 33.99 18.26
CA ARG A 102 -1.48 34.59 19.26
C ARG A 102 -1.32 36.10 19.08
N ALA A 103 -1.15 36.57 17.84
CA ALA A 103 -1.02 37.99 17.55
C ALA A 103 -2.33 38.75 17.85
N LEU A 104 -3.49 38.17 17.53
CA LEU A 104 -4.80 38.78 17.83
C LEU A 104 -5.10 38.83 19.33
N VAL A 105 -4.74 37.78 20.10
CA VAL A 105 -4.87 37.79 21.56
C VAL A 105 -4.02 38.91 22.19
N GLN A 106 -2.82 39.17 21.65
CA GLN A 106 -2.00 40.28 22.13
C GLN A 106 -2.59 41.64 21.77
N ALA A 107 -3.12 41.79 20.56
CA ALA A 107 -3.77 43.04 20.13
C ALA A 107 -5.02 43.34 20.98
N GLU A 108 -5.80 42.32 21.31
CA GLU A 108 -7.02 42.41 22.14
C GLU A 108 -6.71 42.82 23.58
N ARG A 109 -5.50 42.54 24.10
CA ARG A 109 -5.03 43.03 25.41
C ARG A 109 -4.72 44.53 25.41
N ILE A 110 -4.36 45.09 24.24
CA ILE A 110 -4.06 46.52 24.09
C ILE A 110 -5.36 47.31 23.94
N ASP A 111 -6.23 46.89 23.03
CA ASP A 111 -7.57 47.46 22.85
C ASP A 111 -8.61 46.37 22.54
N PRO A 112 -9.40 45.96 23.54
CA PRO A 112 -10.46 44.96 23.38
C PRO A 112 -11.61 45.41 22.46
N ARG A 113 -11.77 46.72 22.22
CA ARG A 113 -12.87 47.28 21.41
C ARG A 113 -12.43 47.68 20.01
N SER A 114 -11.19 47.36 19.63
CA SER A 114 -10.67 47.63 18.29
C SER A 114 -11.51 46.92 17.22
N ALA A 115 -12.07 47.72 16.31
CA ALA A 115 -12.80 47.22 15.15
C ALA A 115 -11.89 46.40 14.21
N GLU A 116 -10.60 46.76 14.12
CA GLU A 116 -9.61 46.07 13.29
C GLU A 116 -9.30 44.67 13.80
N VAL A 117 -9.13 44.51 15.12
CA VAL A 117 -8.94 43.20 15.78
C VAL A 117 -10.19 42.34 15.57
N SER A 118 -11.38 42.93 15.73
CA SER A 118 -12.66 42.24 15.49
C SER A 118 -12.84 41.79 14.03
N ALA A 119 -12.39 42.59 13.06
CA ALA A 119 -12.37 42.21 11.65
C ALA A 119 -11.38 41.08 11.38
N ALA A 120 -10.13 41.20 11.85
CA ALA A 120 -9.12 40.17 11.66
C ALA A 120 -9.49 38.83 12.34
N ARG A 121 -10.22 38.86 13.46
CA ARG A 121 -10.81 37.66 14.09
C ARG A 121 -11.86 36.98 13.21
N ARG A 122 -12.65 37.74 12.44
CA ARG A 122 -13.59 37.18 11.46
C ARG A 122 -12.82 36.54 10.31
N ASP A 123 -11.85 37.25 9.76
CA ASP A 123 -11.00 36.76 8.68
C ASP A 123 -10.30 35.44 9.06
N LEU A 124 -9.76 35.35 10.28
CA LEU A 124 -9.15 34.11 10.80
C LEU A 124 -10.14 32.94 10.80
N ARG A 125 -11.33 33.13 11.39
CA ARG A 125 -12.34 32.06 11.46
C ARG A 125 -12.82 31.62 10.08
N ASP A 126 -12.96 32.56 9.16
CA ASP A 126 -13.39 32.26 7.79
C ASP A 126 -12.31 31.50 7.02
N ALA A 127 -11.04 31.87 7.21
CA ALA A 127 -9.89 31.15 6.66
C ALA A 127 -9.77 29.73 7.23
N GLU A 128 -9.89 29.55 8.55
CA GLU A 128 -9.89 28.23 9.19
C GLU A 128 -11.04 27.35 8.67
N ARG A 129 -12.25 27.91 8.53
CA ARG A 129 -13.39 27.19 7.95
C ARG A 129 -13.17 26.81 6.51
N GLN A 130 -12.44 27.61 5.75
CA GLN A 130 -12.10 27.30 4.36
C GLN A 130 -11.06 26.19 4.28
N ALA A 131 -9.99 26.26 5.09
CA ALA A 131 -8.98 25.21 5.19
C ALA A 131 -9.60 23.86 5.58
N ASN A 132 -10.38 23.84 6.67
CA ASN A 132 -11.08 22.64 7.14
C ASN A 132 -12.09 22.05 6.13
N ARG A 133 -12.59 22.86 5.17
CA ARG A 133 -13.43 22.38 4.07
C ARG A 133 -12.60 21.80 2.93
N GLY A 134 -11.43 22.38 2.67
CA GLY A 134 -10.42 21.84 1.77
C GLY A 134 -9.96 20.46 2.24
N ASP A 135 -9.53 20.34 3.49
CA ASP A 135 -9.02 19.09 4.07
C ASP A 135 -10.05 17.95 3.97
N ARG A 136 -11.28 18.20 4.44
CA ARG A 136 -12.38 17.21 4.33
C ARG A 136 -12.69 16.80 2.88
N ARG A 137 -12.50 17.71 1.93
CA ARG A 137 -12.72 17.41 0.51
C ARG A 137 -11.56 16.58 -0.04
N ILE A 138 -10.32 16.87 0.35
CA ILE A 138 -9.15 16.05 0.03
C ILE A 138 -9.35 14.64 0.58
N ASP A 139 -9.74 14.49 1.85
CA ASP A 139 -9.98 13.19 2.49
C ASP A 139 -10.99 12.34 1.70
N GLY A 140 -12.11 12.95 1.30
CA GLY A 140 -13.13 12.29 0.48
C GLY A 140 -12.61 11.85 -0.88
N LEU A 141 -11.90 12.73 -1.59
CA LEU A 141 -11.33 12.44 -2.90
C LEU A 141 -10.27 11.32 -2.83
N VAL A 142 -9.41 11.35 -1.81
CA VAL A 142 -8.38 10.31 -1.59
C VAL A 142 -9.04 8.97 -1.25
N ALA A 143 -10.05 8.95 -0.39
CA ALA A 143 -10.77 7.73 -0.06
C ALA A 143 -11.46 7.11 -1.29
N GLU A 144 -12.12 7.94 -2.10
CA GLU A 144 -12.73 7.50 -3.36
C GLU A 144 -11.68 7.01 -4.37
N ALA A 145 -10.54 7.69 -4.46
CA ALA A 145 -9.43 7.28 -5.33
C ALA A 145 -8.85 5.93 -4.92
N ARG A 146 -8.62 5.71 -3.62
CA ARG A 146 -8.18 4.41 -3.08
C ARG A 146 -9.19 3.30 -3.37
N ALA A 147 -10.50 3.59 -3.25
CA ALA A 147 -11.54 2.65 -3.64
C ALA A 147 -11.54 2.35 -5.16
N ALA A 148 -11.26 3.36 -6.00
CA ALA A 148 -11.11 3.17 -7.44
C ALA A 148 -9.87 2.33 -7.79
N ILE A 149 -8.72 2.55 -7.11
CA ILE A 149 -7.51 1.72 -7.23
C ILE A 149 -7.82 0.26 -6.89
N ALA A 150 -8.53 0.01 -5.78
CA ALA A 150 -8.90 -1.34 -5.35
C ALA A 150 -9.82 -2.05 -6.36
N ARG A 151 -10.62 -1.29 -7.11
CA ARG A 151 -11.46 -1.80 -8.21
C ARG A 151 -10.72 -1.89 -9.56
N HIS A 152 -9.42 -1.58 -9.58
CA HIS A 152 -8.62 -1.45 -10.80
C HIS A 152 -9.11 -0.38 -11.79
N ASP A 153 -9.97 0.54 -11.35
CA ASP A 153 -10.39 1.71 -12.13
C ASP A 153 -9.37 2.83 -11.98
N TYR A 154 -8.24 2.63 -12.65
CA TYR A 154 -7.11 3.54 -12.55
C TYR A 154 -7.37 4.89 -13.22
N VAL A 155 -8.36 5.00 -14.11
CA VAL A 155 -8.71 6.26 -14.78
C VAL A 155 -9.49 7.14 -13.82
N ALA A 156 -10.49 6.59 -13.12
CA ALA A 156 -11.22 7.32 -12.10
C ALA A 156 -10.29 7.76 -10.95
N ALA A 157 -9.40 6.88 -10.49
CA ALA A 157 -8.42 7.20 -9.45
C ALA A 157 -7.52 8.39 -9.82
N ASP A 158 -7.02 8.42 -11.07
CA ASP A 158 -6.17 9.52 -11.57
C ASP A 158 -6.89 10.86 -11.54
N ARG A 159 -8.16 10.87 -11.99
CA ARG A 159 -9.01 12.05 -12.01
C ARG A 159 -9.30 12.56 -10.61
N LEU A 160 -9.64 11.67 -9.68
CA LEU A 160 -9.94 12.02 -8.28
C LEU A 160 -8.72 12.61 -7.58
N LEU A 161 -7.56 11.97 -7.73
CA LEU A 161 -6.30 12.50 -7.18
C LEU A 161 -5.91 13.82 -7.85
N GLY A 162 -6.12 13.99 -9.15
CA GLY A 162 -5.90 15.27 -9.82
C GLY A 162 -6.81 16.39 -9.29
N GLN A 163 -8.04 16.08 -8.87
CA GLN A 163 -8.91 17.05 -8.20
C GLN A 163 -8.44 17.39 -6.79
N ALA A 164 -7.86 16.44 -6.06
CA ALA A 164 -7.29 16.68 -4.73
C ALA A 164 -6.01 17.53 -4.82
N GLU A 165 -5.15 17.24 -5.80
CA GLU A 165 -3.92 18.01 -6.10
C GLU A 165 -4.22 19.48 -6.46
N GLN A 166 -5.38 19.76 -7.06
CA GLN A 166 -5.84 21.14 -7.31
C GLN A 166 -6.19 21.91 -6.03
N ILE A 167 -6.51 21.21 -4.94
CA ILE A 167 -6.77 21.82 -3.62
C ILE A 167 -5.45 22.01 -2.88
N ASP A 168 -4.68 20.93 -2.74
CA ASP A 168 -3.31 20.96 -2.21
C ASP A 168 -2.46 19.85 -2.84
N ALA A 169 -1.48 20.24 -3.66
CA ALA A 169 -0.56 19.32 -4.32
C ALA A 169 0.50 18.72 -3.40
N ARG A 170 0.68 19.28 -2.19
CA ARG A 170 1.66 18.84 -1.20
C ARG A 170 1.05 18.01 -0.09
N ASP A 171 -0.26 17.79 -0.14
CA ASP A 171 -0.93 16.94 0.81
C ASP A 171 -0.32 15.54 0.84
N ARG A 172 -0.02 15.05 2.04
CA ARG A 172 0.70 13.79 2.23
C ARG A 172 -0.12 12.60 1.78
N ASP A 173 -1.42 12.60 2.04
CA ASP A 173 -2.31 11.50 1.71
C ASP A 173 -2.52 11.40 0.19
N VAL A 174 -2.61 12.55 -0.50
CA VAL A 174 -2.63 12.62 -1.96
C VAL A 174 -1.35 12.02 -2.56
N LEU A 175 -0.17 12.42 -2.08
CA LEU A 175 1.10 11.90 -2.56
C LEU A 175 1.24 10.39 -2.33
N GLN A 176 0.80 9.91 -1.17
CA GLN A 176 0.80 8.48 -0.85
C GLN A 176 -0.14 7.71 -1.80
N ALA A 177 -1.38 8.19 -1.99
CA ALA A 177 -2.33 7.57 -2.89
C ALA A 177 -1.85 7.57 -4.36
N ARG A 178 -1.07 8.58 -4.76
CA ARG A 178 -0.44 8.62 -6.10
C ARG A 178 0.63 7.52 -6.25
N SER A 179 1.42 7.28 -5.21
CA SER A 179 2.36 6.16 -5.18
C SER A 179 1.64 4.82 -5.25
N GLU A 180 0.56 4.66 -4.47
CA GLU A 180 -0.29 3.45 -4.48
C GLU A 180 -0.86 3.20 -5.89
N LEU A 181 -1.37 4.24 -6.56
CA LEU A 181 -1.88 4.15 -7.94
C LEU A 181 -0.81 3.67 -8.93
N ASN A 182 0.39 4.22 -8.86
CA ASN A 182 1.48 3.86 -9.76
C ASN A 182 1.92 2.41 -9.56
N THR A 183 2.06 1.98 -8.31
CA THR A 183 2.38 0.59 -7.97
C THR A 183 1.29 -0.37 -8.47
N ALA A 184 0.01 -0.05 -8.22
CA ALA A 184 -1.11 -0.89 -8.66
C ALA A 184 -1.21 -0.98 -10.18
N ARG A 185 -0.99 0.14 -10.90
CA ARG A 185 -0.93 0.15 -12.37
C ARG A 185 0.18 -0.75 -12.92
N GLN A 186 1.36 -0.68 -12.30
CA GLN A 186 2.50 -1.49 -12.73
C GLN A 186 2.23 -2.98 -12.50
N ALA A 187 1.80 -3.35 -11.28
CA ALA A 187 1.41 -4.72 -10.97
C ALA A 187 0.33 -5.25 -11.93
N GLY A 188 -0.67 -4.42 -12.27
CA GLY A 188 -1.71 -4.80 -13.24
C GLY A 188 -1.24 -4.95 -14.68
N ARG A 189 -0.11 -4.35 -15.08
CA ARG A 189 0.53 -4.58 -16.39
C ARG A 189 1.37 -5.85 -16.36
N ASP A 190 2.11 -6.04 -15.28
CA ASP A 190 2.98 -7.18 -15.07
C ASP A 190 2.17 -8.49 -15.04
N ASN A 191 1.06 -8.53 -14.31
CA ASN A 191 0.14 -9.67 -14.30
C ASN A 191 -0.38 -10.01 -15.71
N ARG A 192 -0.84 -9.00 -16.47
CA ARG A 192 -1.29 -9.22 -17.86
C ARG A 192 -0.19 -9.75 -18.77
N ARG A 193 1.06 -9.31 -18.55
CA ARG A 193 2.20 -9.79 -19.32
C ARG A 193 2.54 -11.25 -18.97
N VAL A 194 2.49 -11.60 -17.69
CA VAL A 194 2.63 -12.99 -17.23
C VAL A 194 1.55 -13.87 -17.86
N ASP A 195 0.28 -13.45 -17.80
CA ASP A 195 -0.84 -14.20 -18.39
C ASP A 195 -0.62 -14.49 -19.89
N THR A 196 -0.20 -13.48 -20.65
CA THR A 196 0.11 -13.62 -22.08
C THR A 196 1.27 -14.60 -22.32
N LEU A 197 2.38 -14.45 -21.59
CA LEU A 197 3.55 -15.32 -21.74
C LEU A 197 3.23 -16.78 -21.39
N VAL A 198 2.44 -17.01 -20.34
CA VAL A 198 2.00 -18.36 -19.94
C VAL A 198 1.07 -18.96 -20.99
N ALA A 199 0.13 -18.17 -21.53
CA ALA A 199 -0.75 -18.63 -22.61
C ALA A 199 0.03 -19.00 -23.89
N GLU A 200 1.00 -18.17 -24.28
CA GLU A 200 1.89 -18.45 -25.41
C GLU A 200 2.75 -19.69 -25.17
N ALA A 201 3.28 -19.86 -23.97
CA ALA A 201 4.08 -21.03 -23.59
C ALA A 201 3.24 -22.32 -23.68
N ARG A 202 2.00 -22.31 -23.19
CA ARG A 202 1.05 -23.43 -23.35
C ARG A 202 0.76 -23.73 -24.81
N GLY A 203 0.60 -22.70 -25.64
CA GLY A 203 0.48 -22.87 -27.09
C GLY A 203 1.72 -23.50 -27.72
N ALA A 204 2.92 -23.16 -27.26
CA ALA A 204 4.16 -23.76 -27.73
C ALA A 204 4.30 -25.23 -27.27
N ILE A 205 3.93 -25.55 -26.02
CA ILE A 205 3.86 -26.92 -25.51
C ILE A 205 2.94 -27.79 -26.38
N ALA A 206 1.74 -27.28 -26.71
CA ALA A 206 0.79 -27.99 -27.57
C ALA A 206 1.30 -28.23 -29.00
N ARG A 207 2.27 -27.43 -29.46
CA ARG A 207 2.94 -27.61 -30.76
C ARG A 207 4.23 -28.42 -30.65
N HIS A 208 4.54 -28.98 -29.48
CA HIS A 208 5.81 -29.64 -29.15
C HIS A 208 7.05 -28.75 -29.33
N ASP A 209 6.88 -27.41 -29.38
CA ASP A 209 7.99 -26.45 -29.39
C ASP A 209 8.44 -26.15 -27.96
N PHE A 210 9.09 -27.14 -27.35
CA PHE A 210 9.51 -27.09 -25.96
C PHE A 210 10.60 -26.06 -25.68
N ALA A 211 11.35 -25.63 -26.72
CA ALA A 211 12.39 -24.61 -26.60
C ALA A 211 11.80 -23.21 -26.59
N ALA A 212 10.75 -22.94 -27.37
CA ALA A 212 10.01 -21.69 -27.27
C ALA A 212 9.25 -21.60 -25.94
N ALA A 213 8.57 -22.69 -25.53
CA ALA A 213 7.85 -22.75 -24.25
C ALA A 213 8.77 -22.42 -23.05
N ASP A 214 9.96 -23.01 -23.00
CA ASP A 214 10.92 -22.76 -21.92
C ASP A 214 11.35 -21.29 -21.85
N ARG A 215 11.69 -20.70 -22.99
CA ARG A 215 12.08 -19.28 -23.08
C ARG A 215 10.97 -18.35 -22.61
N LEU A 216 9.72 -18.62 -22.98
CA LEU A 216 8.56 -17.83 -22.56
C LEU A 216 8.33 -17.93 -21.05
N LEU A 217 8.45 -19.13 -20.47
CA LEU A 217 8.30 -19.32 -19.02
C LEU A 217 9.44 -18.66 -18.24
N VAL A 218 10.68 -18.70 -18.73
CA VAL A 218 11.80 -17.94 -18.11
C VAL A 218 11.52 -16.43 -18.12
N GLN A 219 10.96 -15.89 -19.22
CA GLN A 219 10.59 -14.47 -19.27
C GLN A 219 9.46 -14.13 -18.28
N ALA A 220 8.50 -15.03 -18.09
CA ALA A 220 7.43 -14.83 -17.11
C ALA A 220 7.98 -14.87 -15.67
N GLU A 221 8.91 -15.77 -15.36
CA GLU A 221 9.55 -15.88 -14.04
C GLU A 221 10.37 -14.65 -13.66
N GLN A 222 10.93 -13.95 -14.65
CA GLN A 222 11.62 -12.67 -14.42
C GLN A 222 10.67 -11.57 -13.93
N ILE A 223 9.37 -11.68 -14.23
CA ILE A 223 8.34 -10.74 -13.78
C ILE A 223 7.86 -11.15 -12.39
N ASP A 224 7.43 -12.40 -12.22
CA ASP A 224 7.06 -12.96 -10.91
C ASP A 224 7.41 -14.45 -10.81
N ALA A 225 8.53 -14.76 -10.18
CA ALA A 225 8.98 -16.14 -9.98
C ALA A 225 8.04 -17.00 -9.10
N ARG A 226 7.16 -16.38 -8.31
CA ARG A 226 6.27 -17.06 -7.36
C ARG A 226 4.86 -17.26 -7.89
N ASP A 227 4.58 -16.79 -9.11
CA ASP A 227 3.26 -16.94 -9.71
C ASP A 227 2.91 -18.43 -9.92
N ARG A 228 1.74 -18.84 -9.41
CA ARG A 228 1.31 -20.24 -9.46
C ARG A 228 0.99 -20.72 -10.88
N THR A 229 0.53 -19.85 -11.76
CA THR A 229 0.20 -20.21 -13.14
C THR A 229 1.46 -20.55 -13.94
N ILE A 230 2.56 -19.83 -13.68
CA ILE A 230 3.88 -20.15 -14.24
C ILE A 230 4.35 -21.52 -13.77
N GLN A 231 4.25 -21.80 -12.45
CA GLN A 231 4.66 -23.08 -11.88
C GLN A 231 3.84 -24.26 -12.44
N GLN A 232 2.54 -24.06 -12.66
CA GLN A 232 1.70 -25.04 -13.34
C GLN A 232 2.15 -25.29 -14.78
N ALA A 233 2.38 -24.23 -15.55
CA ALA A 233 2.85 -24.35 -16.93
C ALA A 233 4.25 -25.00 -17.03
N ARG A 234 5.12 -24.80 -16.03
CA ARG A 234 6.39 -25.52 -15.89
C ARG A 234 6.20 -27.03 -15.72
N ALA A 235 5.27 -27.43 -14.86
CA ALA A 235 4.93 -28.84 -14.67
C ALA A 235 4.32 -29.46 -15.95
N GLU A 236 3.45 -28.71 -16.64
CA GLU A 236 2.89 -29.09 -17.95
C GLU A 236 4.00 -29.33 -18.98
N LEU A 237 4.97 -28.40 -19.10
CA LEU A 237 6.12 -28.54 -20.00
C LEU A 237 6.96 -29.78 -19.69
N ALA A 238 7.25 -30.03 -18.41
CA ALA A 238 8.02 -31.20 -17.99
C ALA A 238 7.30 -32.51 -18.35
N ASN A 239 5.99 -32.58 -18.11
CA ASN A 239 5.17 -33.73 -18.47
C ASN A 239 5.09 -33.94 -19.98
N ALA A 240 4.93 -32.87 -20.76
CA ALA A 240 4.86 -32.94 -22.21
C ALA A 240 6.19 -33.40 -22.83
N ARG A 241 7.34 -32.97 -22.29
CA ARG A 241 8.67 -33.48 -22.70
C ARG A 241 8.79 -34.97 -22.46
N LEU A 242 8.43 -35.44 -21.27
CA LEU A 242 8.46 -36.88 -20.94
C LEU A 242 7.55 -37.71 -21.84
N GLN A 243 6.39 -37.16 -22.25
CA GLN A 243 5.50 -37.82 -23.21
C GLN A 243 6.12 -37.88 -24.60
N GLY A 244 6.63 -36.76 -25.11
CA GLY A 244 7.31 -36.72 -26.41
C GLY A 244 8.53 -37.66 -26.47
N ASP A 245 9.34 -37.74 -25.41
CA ASP A 245 10.47 -38.65 -25.35
C ASP A 245 10.04 -40.13 -25.41
N ARG A 246 8.91 -40.49 -24.76
CA ARG A 246 8.35 -41.85 -24.82
C ARG A 246 7.77 -42.17 -26.19
N GLU A 247 7.12 -41.21 -26.81
CA GLU A 247 6.58 -41.34 -28.17
C GLU A 247 7.72 -41.57 -29.17
N ASN A 248 8.79 -40.79 -29.08
CA ASN A 248 10.00 -40.97 -29.90
C ASN A 248 10.62 -42.36 -29.70
N GLN A 249 10.83 -42.80 -28.45
CA GLN A 249 11.36 -44.14 -28.17
C GLN A 249 10.48 -45.27 -28.73
N ARG A 250 9.15 -45.06 -28.73
CA ARG A 250 8.20 -46.01 -29.29
C ARG A 250 8.31 -46.05 -30.82
N VAL A 251 8.43 -44.89 -31.47
CA VAL A 251 8.70 -44.80 -32.92
C VAL A 251 10.00 -45.52 -33.26
N ASP A 252 11.10 -45.24 -32.55
CA ASP A 252 12.41 -45.89 -32.76
C ASP A 252 12.30 -47.42 -32.67
N THR A 253 11.57 -47.91 -31.66
CA THR A 253 11.37 -49.35 -31.45
C THR A 253 10.57 -49.97 -32.59
N LEU A 254 9.49 -49.31 -33.04
CA LEU A 254 8.65 -49.78 -34.16
C LEU A 254 9.45 -49.81 -35.47
N VAL A 255 10.25 -48.78 -35.74
CA VAL A 255 11.11 -48.71 -36.93
C VAL A 255 12.17 -49.81 -36.91
N ALA A 256 12.82 -50.04 -35.77
CA ALA A 256 13.81 -51.12 -35.63
C ALA A 256 13.18 -52.51 -35.85
N GLN A 257 11.99 -52.75 -35.31
CA GLN A 257 11.24 -54.00 -35.53
C GLN A 257 10.82 -54.16 -36.99
N ALA A 258 10.36 -53.08 -37.64
CA ALA A 258 9.99 -53.10 -39.05
C ALA A 258 11.18 -53.44 -39.95
N ARG A 259 12.35 -52.83 -39.71
CA ARG A 259 13.60 -53.16 -40.43
C ARG A 259 14.01 -54.62 -40.23
N ALA A 260 13.88 -55.16 -39.03
CA ALA A 260 14.13 -56.58 -38.76
C ALA A 260 13.14 -57.51 -39.50
N ALA A 261 11.87 -57.12 -39.63
CA ALA A 261 10.87 -57.86 -40.40
C ALA A 261 11.17 -57.81 -41.92
N ILE A 262 11.58 -56.65 -42.45
CA ILE A 262 12.05 -56.51 -43.84
C ILE A 262 13.22 -57.46 -44.12
N ALA A 263 14.21 -57.51 -43.21
CA ALA A 263 15.36 -58.40 -43.34
C ALA A 263 14.99 -59.89 -43.32
N ARG A 264 13.86 -60.24 -42.70
CA ARG A 264 13.30 -61.61 -42.67
C ARG A 264 12.33 -61.88 -43.82
N HIS A 265 12.15 -60.92 -44.74
CA HIS A 265 11.15 -60.95 -45.82
C HIS A 265 9.68 -61.03 -45.34
N ASP A 266 9.41 -60.68 -44.07
CA ASP A 266 8.05 -60.56 -43.53
C ASP A 266 7.52 -59.14 -43.78
N TYR A 267 7.19 -58.87 -45.04
CA TYR A 267 6.77 -57.55 -45.48
C TYR A 267 5.42 -57.12 -44.91
N ALA A 268 4.52 -58.08 -44.63
CA ALA A 268 3.20 -57.77 -44.06
C ALA A 268 3.32 -57.32 -42.59
N ALA A 269 4.23 -57.91 -41.81
CA ALA A 269 4.52 -57.42 -40.46
C ALA A 269 5.22 -56.06 -40.48
N ALA A 270 6.20 -55.87 -41.39
CA ALA A 270 6.88 -54.59 -41.54
C ALA A 270 5.93 -53.44 -41.88
N ASP A 271 4.98 -53.66 -42.79
CA ASP A 271 4.00 -52.66 -43.21
C ASP A 271 3.12 -52.19 -42.03
N ARG A 272 2.58 -53.14 -41.24
CA ARG A 272 1.78 -52.80 -40.04
C ARG A 272 2.58 -52.05 -38.98
N LEU A 273 3.85 -52.41 -38.78
CA LEU A 273 4.71 -51.72 -37.81
C LEU A 273 5.03 -50.29 -38.24
N LEU A 274 5.24 -50.07 -39.54
CA LEU A 274 5.44 -48.72 -40.09
C LEU A 274 4.15 -47.90 -40.08
N ASP A 275 2.98 -48.49 -40.34
CA ASP A 275 1.69 -47.81 -40.18
C ASP A 275 1.47 -47.37 -38.72
N GLN A 276 1.85 -48.22 -37.75
CA GLN A 276 1.79 -47.85 -36.33
C GLN A 276 2.74 -46.71 -35.98
N ALA A 277 3.94 -46.69 -36.57
CA ALA A 277 4.91 -45.61 -36.36
C ALA A 277 4.45 -44.30 -37.03
N GLU A 278 3.94 -44.36 -38.26
CA GLU A 278 3.39 -43.20 -38.99
C GLU A 278 2.16 -42.59 -38.30
N ASN A 279 1.35 -43.41 -37.61
CA ASN A 279 0.25 -42.91 -36.78
C ASN A 279 0.72 -42.12 -35.55
N ILE A 280 1.96 -42.33 -35.09
CA ILE A 280 2.56 -41.58 -33.97
C ILE A 280 3.27 -40.35 -34.53
N ASP A 281 4.17 -40.53 -35.49
CA ASP A 281 4.83 -39.43 -36.21
C ASP A 281 5.08 -39.79 -37.68
N ALA A 282 4.22 -39.27 -38.57
CA ALA A 282 4.35 -39.44 -40.01
C ALA A 282 5.52 -38.66 -40.63
N ARG A 283 6.07 -37.67 -39.91
CA ARG A 283 7.16 -36.82 -40.40
C ARG A 283 8.53 -37.31 -39.94
N ASP A 284 8.57 -38.35 -39.11
CA ASP A 284 9.82 -38.94 -38.68
C ASP A 284 10.63 -39.46 -39.88
N ARG A 285 11.91 -39.09 -39.89
CA ARG A 285 12.80 -39.38 -41.03
C ARG A 285 13.12 -40.87 -41.12
N ASP A 286 13.29 -41.54 -39.98
CA ASP A 286 13.65 -42.96 -39.95
C ASP A 286 12.45 -43.83 -40.35
N VAL A 287 11.23 -43.43 -39.98
CA VAL A 287 9.99 -44.02 -40.48
C VAL A 287 9.90 -43.90 -42.01
N GLN A 288 10.10 -42.69 -42.56
CA GLN A 288 10.06 -42.49 -44.02
C GLN A 288 11.14 -43.29 -44.77
N GLN A 289 12.34 -43.39 -44.20
CA GLN A 289 13.42 -44.20 -44.78
C GLN A 289 13.08 -45.69 -44.76
N ALA A 290 12.61 -46.23 -43.63
CA ALA A 290 12.22 -47.63 -43.53
C ALA A 290 11.04 -47.97 -44.47
N ARG A 291 10.12 -47.03 -44.70
CA ARG A 291 9.04 -47.17 -45.69
C ARG A 291 9.58 -47.21 -47.12
N ALA A 292 10.57 -46.38 -47.44
CA ALA A 292 11.23 -46.41 -48.74
C ALA A 292 11.98 -47.74 -48.97
N GLU A 293 12.66 -48.26 -47.94
CA GLU A 293 13.31 -49.59 -47.96
C GLU A 293 12.31 -50.70 -48.24
N LEU A 294 11.18 -50.75 -47.51
CA LEU A 294 10.12 -51.74 -47.72
C LEU A 294 9.60 -51.70 -49.17
N ASN A 295 9.30 -50.51 -49.68
CA ASN A 295 8.82 -50.31 -51.05
C ASN A 295 9.84 -50.73 -52.11
N ALA A 296 11.13 -50.53 -51.87
CA ALA A 296 12.20 -50.93 -52.79
C ALA A 296 12.32 -52.45 -52.91
N VAL A 297 12.14 -53.18 -51.81
CA VAL A 297 12.23 -54.64 -51.78
C VAL A 297 10.94 -55.31 -52.30
N GLN A 298 9.77 -54.69 -52.09
CA GLN A 298 8.50 -55.17 -52.63
C GLN A 298 8.33 -54.95 -54.14
N ARG A 299 9.06 -54.00 -54.75
CA ARG A 299 9.05 -53.82 -56.21
C ARG A 299 9.95 -54.87 -56.85
N PRO A 300 9.40 -55.91 -57.53
CA PRO A 300 10.25 -56.89 -58.18
C PRO A 300 11.04 -56.20 -59.30
N ARG A 301 12.35 -56.46 -59.37
CA ARG A 301 13.18 -56.09 -60.54
C ARG A 301 12.57 -56.81 -61.75
N ARG A 302 11.83 -56.05 -62.57
CA ARG A 302 11.38 -56.49 -63.89
C ARG A 302 12.56 -56.63 -64.83
#